data_AF-A0A1M3HSA4-F1
#
_entry.id   AF-A0A1M3HSA4-F1
#
_cell.length_a   1.000
_cell.length_b   1.000
_cell.length_c   1.000
_cell.angle_alpha   90.00
_cell.angle_beta   90.00
_cell.angle_gamma   90.00
#
_symmetry.space_group_name_H-M   'P 1'
#
loop_
_entity.id
_entity.type
_entity.pdbx_description
1 polymer ?
#
loop_
_entity_poly.entity_id
_entity_poly.type
_entity_poly.pdbx_seq_one_letter_code
_entity_poly.pdbx_strand_id
1 'polypeptide(L)'
;MATIVGGVATSHTPTIAFAKDGGKQNDPVWQPIFEGYEPVQAWFREKKPDVLVYIYNDHMTSFFDHYSHFALGVGESYSAADEGGGPRDIPAIKGDPKFAEHVARVMVANEFDLSYFQGKGLDHGAFSPLSVMVDHDKENGWAVKLLPIVCGVLTVPLPSARRFYKFGKSLRQAILSYPEDIKVAIAGTGGLSHQVHGEGCGFNDPKWDAEFMERLEKDPESLLDLSIAELARRGGWEGAEVVMWLMMRGALAAEVEVTHKTYFLPSMCPIATMILEERSADKPAETPEETIARANWDYEGAEEMEGTYPFTIERAVKGFRLNHFLHSLTDPKIRKLFREDEEAAYEQAGLTEEERRLVRERDWIGMIQYGVIFFMLEKLGAVTGIGNIDIYAAMKGMSVPEFQKTRNAQINYGVAGKED
;
A
#
# COMPACT_ATOMS: atom_id res chain seq x y z
N MET A 1 -3.06 20.05 -11.02
CA MET A 1 -2.59 18.76 -11.55
C MET A 1 -1.28 18.45 -10.87
N ALA A 2 -1.13 17.21 -10.41
CA ALA A 2 0.08 16.82 -9.68
C ALA A 2 1.30 16.80 -10.61
N THR A 3 2.48 16.95 -10.01
CA THR A 3 3.76 16.94 -10.71
C THR A 3 4.66 15.85 -10.13
N ILE A 4 5.45 15.21 -10.99
CA ILE A 4 6.48 14.27 -10.56
C ILE A 4 7.79 15.05 -10.39
N VAL A 5 8.37 15.04 -9.20
CA VAL A 5 9.63 15.77 -8.92
C VAL A 5 10.89 14.94 -9.21
N GLY A 6 10.72 13.63 -9.41
CA GLY A 6 11.79 12.68 -9.69
C GLY A 6 11.58 11.37 -8.93
N GLY A 7 12.57 10.49 -9.02
CA GLY A 7 12.55 9.20 -8.34
C GLY A 7 13.84 8.86 -7.62
N VAL A 8 13.73 7.98 -6.63
CA VAL A 8 14.85 7.45 -5.85
C VAL A 8 14.84 5.93 -5.92
N ALA A 9 15.96 5.34 -6.32
CA ALA A 9 16.17 3.90 -6.18
C ALA A 9 17.03 3.64 -4.94
N THR A 10 16.70 2.64 -4.13
CA THR A 10 17.45 2.34 -2.90
C THR A 10 17.36 0.88 -2.50
N SER A 11 18.43 0.32 -1.95
CA SER A 11 18.34 -0.94 -1.20
C SER A 11 17.47 -0.77 0.06
N HIS A 12 16.85 -1.86 0.55
CA HIS A 12 16.01 -1.83 1.76
C HIS A 12 16.40 -2.80 2.88
N THR A 13 17.60 -3.38 2.79
CA THR A 13 18.11 -4.33 3.79
C THR A 13 17.88 -3.84 5.23
N PRO A 14 17.50 -4.73 6.17
CA PRO A 14 17.31 -4.36 7.58
C PRO A 14 18.61 -3.89 8.25
N THR A 15 19.77 -4.13 7.64
CA THR A 15 21.07 -3.63 8.12
C THR A 15 21.14 -2.10 8.15
N ILE A 16 20.43 -1.39 7.27
CA ILE A 16 20.36 0.08 7.27
C ILE A 16 19.63 0.56 8.54
N ALA A 17 18.44 0.01 8.81
CA ALA A 17 17.69 0.26 10.05
C ALA A 17 18.53 -0.05 11.29
N PHE A 18 19.16 -1.23 11.35
CA PHE A 18 20.01 -1.62 12.48
C PHE A 18 21.15 -0.62 12.73
N ALA A 19 21.82 -0.16 11.67
CA ALA A 19 22.90 0.80 11.79
C ALA A 19 22.40 2.17 12.29
N LYS A 20 21.25 2.62 11.81
CA LYS A 20 20.63 3.89 12.20
C LYS A 20 20.22 3.86 13.67
N ASP A 21 19.48 2.83 14.07
CA ASP A 21 18.95 2.68 15.42
C ASP A 21 20.08 2.39 16.43
N GLY A 22 21.14 1.72 16.00
CA GLY A 22 22.34 1.42 16.80
C GLY A 22 23.36 2.56 16.90
N GLY A 23 23.08 3.75 16.36
CA GLY A 23 23.98 4.91 16.46
C GLY A 23 25.31 4.74 15.70
N LYS A 24 25.32 3.97 14.60
CA LYS A 24 26.54 3.59 13.87
C LYS A 24 26.99 4.59 12.80
N GLN A 25 26.44 5.80 12.77
CA GLN A 25 26.73 6.80 11.73
C GLN A 25 28.20 7.19 11.67
N ASN A 26 28.92 7.13 12.80
CA ASN A 26 30.35 7.45 12.90
C ASN A 26 31.23 6.19 12.92
N ASP A 27 30.66 4.99 12.77
CA ASP A 27 31.44 3.75 12.67
C ASP A 27 32.06 3.68 11.27
N PRO A 28 33.39 3.53 11.11
CA PRO A 28 34.05 3.57 9.80
C PRO A 28 33.52 2.56 8.77
N VAL A 29 32.93 1.44 9.22
CA VAL A 29 32.34 0.43 8.32
C VAL A 29 30.97 0.88 7.80
N TRP A 30 30.21 1.62 8.61
CA TRP A 30 28.84 2.02 8.29
C TRP A 30 28.74 3.45 7.75
N GLN A 31 29.71 4.30 8.08
CA GLN A 31 29.77 5.70 7.65
C GLN A 31 29.58 5.87 6.13
N PRO A 32 30.20 5.05 5.24
CA PRO A 32 29.98 5.18 3.79
C PRO A 32 28.53 4.98 3.36
N ILE A 33 27.74 4.19 4.09
CA ILE A 33 26.30 4.00 3.82
C ILE A 33 25.56 5.31 4.07
N PHE A 34 25.80 5.94 5.23
CA PHE A 34 25.12 7.17 5.60
C PHE A 34 25.54 8.34 4.72
N GLU A 35 26.84 8.47 4.39
CA GLU A 35 27.33 9.44 3.40
C GLU A 35 26.66 9.23 2.03
N GLY A 36 26.37 7.98 1.66
CA GLY A 36 25.60 7.67 0.45
C GLY A 36 24.12 8.08 0.51
N TYR A 37 23.54 8.22 1.70
CA TYR A 37 22.16 8.73 1.87
C TYR A 37 22.08 10.25 2.07
N GLU A 38 23.18 10.94 2.39
CA GLU A 38 23.17 12.40 2.61
C GLU A 38 22.63 13.18 1.40
N PRO A 39 23.04 12.91 0.15
CA PRO A 39 22.46 13.59 -1.02
C PRO A 39 20.98 13.26 -1.22
N VAL A 40 20.54 12.05 -0.85
CA VAL A 40 19.13 11.65 -0.92
C VAL A 40 18.30 12.44 0.10
N GLN A 41 18.78 12.57 1.35
CA GLN A 41 18.13 13.41 2.37
C GLN A 41 18.06 14.87 1.92
N ALA A 42 19.16 15.41 1.40
CA ALA A 42 19.21 16.77 0.89
C ALA A 42 18.18 16.98 -0.24
N TRP A 43 18.07 16.01 -1.14
CA TRP A 43 17.10 16.04 -2.24
C TRP A 43 15.65 16.03 -1.75
N PHE A 44 15.29 15.19 -0.76
CA PHE A 44 13.94 15.23 -0.18
C PHE A 44 13.64 16.56 0.52
N ARG A 45 14.61 17.12 1.25
CA ARG A 45 14.49 18.46 1.89
C ARG A 45 14.36 19.59 0.87
N GLU A 46 15.00 19.47 -0.29
CA GLU A 46 14.93 20.43 -1.39
C GLU A 46 13.58 20.31 -2.13
N LYS A 47 13.25 19.12 -2.64
CA LYS A 47 12.06 18.90 -3.47
C LYS A 47 10.77 18.97 -2.67
N LYS A 48 10.78 18.62 -1.39
CA LYS A 48 9.62 18.62 -0.48
C LYS A 48 8.36 18.03 -1.13
N PRO A 49 8.38 16.76 -1.57
CA PRO A 49 7.19 16.12 -2.12
C PRO A 49 6.10 16.03 -1.05
N ASP A 50 4.84 16.26 -1.43
CA ASP A 50 3.68 16.10 -0.56
C ASP A 50 3.36 14.62 -0.35
N VAL A 51 3.56 13.81 -1.40
CA VAL A 51 3.35 12.36 -1.40
C VAL A 51 4.58 11.65 -1.97
N LEU A 52 5.00 10.57 -1.31
CA LEU A 52 5.97 9.61 -1.81
C LEU A 52 5.23 8.33 -2.23
N VAL A 53 5.20 8.05 -3.53
CA VAL A 53 4.78 6.72 -4.02
C VAL A 53 5.93 5.76 -3.76
N TYR A 54 5.67 4.71 -2.99
CA TYR A 54 6.71 3.90 -2.39
C TYR A 54 6.56 2.43 -2.74
N ILE A 55 7.41 1.96 -3.66
CA ILE A 55 7.34 0.62 -4.24
C ILE A 55 8.33 -0.26 -3.50
N TYR A 56 7.82 -1.24 -2.77
CA TYR A 56 8.60 -2.18 -1.97
C TYR A 56 7.92 -3.55 -1.95
N ASN A 57 8.54 -4.57 -1.35
CA ASN A 57 7.88 -5.82 -1.01
C ASN A 57 7.87 -6.04 0.50
N ASP A 58 6.80 -6.65 0.99
CA ASP A 58 6.74 -7.20 2.33
C ASP A 58 7.47 -8.55 2.37
N HIS A 59 8.23 -8.78 3.43
CA HIS A 59 9.09 -9.94 3.64
C HIS A 59 8.37 -11.01 4.47
N MET A 60 7.15 -11.37 4.05
CA MET A 60 6.30 -12.38 4.69
C MET A 60 5.91 -12.04 6.13
N THR A 61 5.67 -10.75 6.40
CA THR A 61 5.23 -10.26 7.71
C THR A 61 3.74 -9.91 7.67
N SER A 62 3.38 -8.86 6.93
CA SER A 62 1.99 -8.42 6.80
C SER A 62 1.24 -9.18 5.70
N PHE A 63 1.97 -9.79 4.76
CA PHE A 63 1.43 -10.52 3.62
C PHE A 63 2.05 -11.91 3.55
N PHE A 64 1.29 -12.95 3.89
CA PHE A 64 1.78 -14.32 3.91
C PHE A 64 0.72 -15.32 3.42
N ASP A 65 -0.35 -15.47 4.19
CA ASP A 65 -1.47 -16.38 3.90
C ASP A 65 -2.29 -15.93 2.68
N HIS A 66 -2.43 -14.61 2.51
CA HIS A 66 -2.95 -13.97 1.32
C HIS A 66 -1.88 -13.05 0.71
N TYR A 67 -1.36 -13.46 -0.45
CA TYR A 67 -0.20 -12.83 -1.08
C TYR A 67 -0.53 -12.39 -2.52
N SER A 68 -0.61 -11.07 -2.75
CA SER A 68 -0.99 -10.48 -4.03
C SER A 68 0.21 -9.91 -4.79
N HIS A 69 0.14 -9.87 -6.12
CA HIS A 69 1.20 -9.28 -6.95
C HIS A 69 1.38 -7.77 -6.75
N PHE A 70 0.28 -7.00 -6.70
CA PHE A 70 0.31 -5.55 -6.49
C PHE A 70 -0.73 -5.15 -5.43
N ALA A 71 -0.29 -4.86 -4.21
CA ALA A 71 -1.16 -4.38 -3.14
C ALA A 71 -0.96 -2.88 -2.92
N LEU A 72 -2.00 -2.09 -3.16
CA LEU A 72 -2.02 -0.65 -2.95
C LEU A 72 -2.51 -0.34 -1.53
N GLY A 73 -1.71 0.40 -0.76
CA GLY A 73 -2.14 0.89 0.54
C GLY A 73 -3.03 2.11 0.38
N VAL A 74 -4.27 2.00 0.84
CA VAL A 74 -5.28 3.07 0.70
C VAL A 74 -5.63 3.75 2.04
N GLY A 75 -5.01 3.31 3.13
CA GLY A 75 -5.36 3.74 4.50
C GLY A 75 -4.78 5.10 4.90
N GLU A 76 -5.29 5.63 6.01
CA GLU A 76 -4.91 6.97 6.52
C GLU A 76 -3.52 7.02 7.16
N SER A 77 -3.00 5.89 7.64
CA SER A 77 -1.70 5.81 8.31
C SER A 77 -1.16 4.39 8.37
N TYR A 78 0.17 4.27 8.44
CA TYR A 78 0.88 3.01 8.52
C TYR A 78 1.94 3.04 9.62
N SER A 79 1.93 2.03 10.49
CA SER A 79 2.88 1.87 11.59
C SER A 79 3.93 0.81 11.24
N ALA A 80 5.06 0.80 11.94
CA ALA A 80 6.03 -0.28 11.82
C ALA A 80 5.40 -1.63 12.21
N ALA A 81 5.58 -2.64 11.36
CA ALA A 81 5.19 -4.01 11.67
C ALA A 81 6.06 -4.59 12.79
N ASP A 82 5.52 -5.56 13.51
CA ASP A 82 6.32 -6.44 14.35
C ASP A 82 6.85 -7.59 13.50
N GLU A 83 8.17 -7.66 13.35
CA GLU A 83 8.86 -8.69 12.56
C GLU A 83 9.40 -9.83 13.45
N GLY A 84 8.83 -9.99 14.65
CA GLY A 84 9.20 -10.98 15.67
C GLY A 84 10.12 -10.42 16.78
N GLY A 85 10.55 -9.16 16.64
CA GLY A 85 11.40 -8.45 17.60
C GLY A 85 10.69 -7.31 18.34
N GLY A 86 9.37 -7.17 18.18
CA GLY A 86 8.64 -5.96 18.52
C GLY A 86 8.69 -4.93 17.39
N PRO A 87 7.67 -4.05 17.28
CA PRO A 87 7.68 -2.97 16.28
C PRO A 87 8.78 -1.95 16.60
N ARG A 88 9.42 -1.40 15.57
CA ARG A 88 10.41 -0.31 15.73
C ARG A 88 9.77 0.94 16.33
N ASP A 89 10.51 1.65 17.18
CA ASP A 89 10.10 2.94 17.78
C ASP A 89 10.24 4.08 16.76
N ILE A 90 9.35 4.10 15.77
CA ILE A 90 9.30 5.09 14.71
C ILE A 90 7.84 5.56 14.53
N PRO A 91 7.56 6.86 14.34
CA PRO A 91 6.19 7.34 14.21
C PRO A 91 5.49 6.72 13.00
N ALA A 92 4.17 6.54 13.10
CA ALA A 92 3.37 6.12 11.95
C ALA A 92 3.42 7.18 10.84
N ILE A 93 3.59 6.74 9.59
CA ILE A 93 3.56 7.61 8.41
C ILE A 93 2.12 7.76 7.91
N LYS A 94 1.74 8.96 7.51
CA LYS A 94 0.40 9.24 6.99
C LYS A 94 0.27 8.73 5.55
N GLY A 95 -0.89 8.16 5.23
CA GLY A 95 -1.27 7.86 3.85
C GLY A 95 -2.03 9.01 3.20
N ASP A 96 -2.37 8.86 1.92
CA ASP A 96 -3.27 9.77 1.21
C ASP A 96 -4.39 8.98 0.50
N PRO A 97 -5.52 8.72 1.19
CA PRO A 97 -6.61 7.90 0.65
C PRO A 97 -7.23 8.43 -0.64
N LYS A 98 -7.33 9.76 -0.79
CA LYS A 98 -7.90 10.39 -1.99
C LYS A 98 -7.01 10.17 -3.19
N PHE A 99 -5.71 10.41 -3.01
CA PHE A 99 -4.72 10.13 -4.04
C PHE A 99 -4.65 8.62 -4.37
N ALA A 100 -4.72 7.75 -3.35
CA ALA A 100 -4.73 6.30 -3.53
C ALA A 100 -5.95 5.82 -4.34
N GLU A 101 -7.15 6.35 -4.07
CA GLU A 101 -8.36 6.04 -4.84
C GLU A 101 -8.24 6.48 -6.30
N HIS A 102 -7.74 7.70 -6.55
CA HIS A 102 -7.50 8.15 -7.92
C HIS A 102 -6.53 7.22 -8.66
N VAL A 103 -5.41 6.86 -8.02
CA VAL A 103 -4.46 5.92 -8.60
C VAL A 103 -5.12 4.57 -8.88
N ALA A 104 -5.88 4.02 -7.93
CA ALA A 104 -6.59 2.76 -8.12
C ALA A 104 -7.53 2.78 -9.33
N ARG A 105 -8.34 3.84 -9.49
CA ARG A 105 -9.27 3.99 -10.62
C ARG A 105 -8.54 3.98 -11.97
N VAL A 106 -7.48 4.76 -12.12
CA VAL A 106 -6.70 4.81 -13.36
C VAL A 106 -6.02 3.47 -13.65
N MET A 107 -5.44 2.84 -12.63
CA MET A 107 -4.75 1.56 -12.79
C MET A 107 -5.70 0.43 -13.22
N VAL A 108 -6.89 0.36 -12.61
CA VAL A 108 -7.94 -0.61 -13.02
C VAL A 108 -8.44 -0.31 -14.43
N ALA A 109 -8.67 0.96 -14.77
CA ALA A 109 -9.06 1.35 -16.13
C ALA A 109 -7.97 1.06 -17.18
N ASN A 110 -6.72 0.89 -16.76
CA ASN A 110 -5.59 0.43 -17.57
C ASN A 110 -5.37 -1.10 -17.51
N GLU A 111 -6.35 -1.86 -17.03
CA GLU A 111 -6.35 -3.33 -16.95
C GLU A 111 -5.20 -3.89 -16.08
N PHE A 112 -4.96 -3.23 -14.93
CA PHE A 112 -4.18 -3.80 -13.84
C PHE A 112 -5.08 -4.31 -12.73
N ASP A 113 -4.85 -5.57 -12.36
CA ASP A 113 -5.51 -6.19 -11.21
C ASP A 113 -4.78 -5.78 -9.92
N LEU A 114 -5.52 -5.21 -8.97
CA LEU A 114 -4.99 -4.69 -7.71
C LEU A 114 -5.58 -5.43 -6.51
N SER A 115 -4.81 -5.43 -5.43
CA SER A 115 -5.31 -5.63 -4.06
C SER A 115 -5.29 -4.28 -3.33
N TYR A 116 -6.21 -4.08 -2.38
CA TYR A 116 -6.25 -2.88 -1.53
C TYR A 116 -6.07 -3.27 -0.07
N PHE A 117 -5.24 -2.55 0.67
CA PHE A 117 -5.02 -2.84 2.10
C PHE A 117 -5.01 -1.59 2.97
N GLN A 118 -5.35 -1.79 4.25
CA GLN A 118 -5.34 -0.79 5.32
C GLN A 118 -5.03 -1.49 6.65
N GLY A 119 -4.53 -0.74 7.64
CA GLY A 119 -4.36 -1.23 9.03
C GLY A 119 -3.26 -2.28 9.26
N LYS A 120 -2.60 -2.76 8.20
CA LYS A 120 -1.40 -3.61 8.29
C LYS A 120 -0.17 -2.74 8.57
N GLY A 121 0.77 -3.26 9.35
CA GLY A 121 2.08 -2.61 9.54
C GLY A 121 2.94 -2.72 8.29
N LEU A 122 3.86 -1.77 8.08
CA LEU A 122 4.91 -1.90 7.06
C LEU A 122 6.18 -2.45 7.71
N ASP A 123 6.83 -3.41 7.07
CA ASP A 123 8.06 -4.03 7.56
C ASP A 123 9.30 -3.20 7.18
N HIS A 124 10.48 -3.80 7.37
CA HIS A 124 11.76 -3.20 7.03
C HIS A 124 11.90 -2.82 5.55
N GLY A 125 11.19 -3.48 4.62
CA GLY A 125 11.20 -3.13 3.20
C GLY A 125 10.77 -1.67 2.96
N ALA A 126 9.92 -1.13 3.84
CA ALA A 126 9.60 0.29 3.89
C ALA A 126 10.44 1.08 4.91
N PHE A 127 10.32 0.76 6.20
CA PHE A 127 10.85 1.64 7.24
C PHE A 127 12.36 1.63 7.36
N SER A 128 13.07 0.67 6.78
CA SER A 128 14.55 0.66 6.81
C SER A 128 15.13 1.85 6.05
N PRO A 129 14.99 1.95 4.72
CA PRO A 129 15.51 3.09 3.97
C PRO A 129 14.74 4.39 4.23
N LEU A 130 13.42 4.38 4.49
CA LEU A 130 12.67 5.59 4.85
C LEU A 130 13.32 6.32 6.04
N SER A 131 13.75 5.57 7.07
CA SER A 131 14.36 6.13 8.28
C SER A 131 15.70 6.86 8.07
N VAL A 132 16.31 6.70 6.88
CA VAL A 132 17.56 7.39 6.50
C VAL A 132 17.41 8.28 5.27
N MET A 133 16.29 8.24 4.56
CA MET A 133 16.01 9.07 3.38
C MET A 133 15.19 10.31 3.70
N VAL A 134 14.20 10.18 4.60
CA VAL A 134 13.17 11.19 4.83
C VAL A 134 13.19 11.64 6.28
N ASP A 135 13.15 12.96 6.50
CA ASP A 135 13.09 13.53 7.83
C ASP A 135 11.80 13.10 8.54
N HIS A 136 11.96 12.68 9.79
CA HIS A 136 10.87 12.30 10.67
C HIS A 136 11.24 12.52 12.13
N ASP A 137 10.24 12.84 12.95
CA ASP A 137 10.40 12.95 14.39
C ASP A 137 9.06 12.65 15.11
N LYS A 138 9.09 12.51 16.43
CA LYS A 138 7.91 12.16 17.24
C LYS A 138 6.88 13.30 17.36
N GLU A 139 7.29 14.55 17.16
CA GLU A 139 6.44 15.73 17.29
C GLU A 139 5.69 16.05 15.99
N ASN A 140 6.39 16.01 14.86
CA ASN A 140 5.89 16.41 13.54
C ASN A 140 5.54 15.21 12.64
N GLY A 141 5.90 13.99 13.02
CA GLY A 141 5.75 12.82 12.17
C GLY A 141 6.74 12.83 11.00
N TRP A 142 6.29 12.43 9.81
CA TRP A 142 7.12 12.35 8.61
C TRP A 142 6.94 13.59 7.72
N ALA A 143 8.00 14.01 7.04
CA ALA A 143 7.96 15.15 6.12
C ALA A 143 7.12 14.94 4.85
N VAL A 144 6.63 13.71 4.61
CA VAL A 144 5.85 13.31 3.43
C VAL A 144 4.69 12.41 3.84
N LYS A 145 3.62 12.38 3.04
CA LYS A 145 2.66 11.27 3.06
C LYS A 145 3.17 10.12 2.19
N LEU A 146 2.63 8.92 2.39
CA LEU A 146 3.03 7.70 1.69
C LEU A 146 1.87 7.10 0.88
N LEU A 147 2.14 6.71 -0.36
CA LEU A 147 1.33 5.74 -1.11
C LEU A 147 2.14 4.46 -1.27
N PRO A 148 2.02 3.47 -0.37
CA PRO A 148 2.79 2.24 -0.48
C PRO A 148 2.19 1.31 -1.54
N ILE A 149 3.04 0.76 -2.39
CA ILE A 149 2.74 -0.28 -3.36
C ILE A 149 3.58 -1.51 -3.00
N VAL A 150 2.93 -2.50 -2.40
CA VAL A 150 3.55 -3.77 -2.00
C VAL A 150 3.57 -4.70 -3.21
N CYS A 151 4.75 -5.15 -3.60
CA CYS A 151 4.96 -6.03 -4.74
C CYS A 151 5.19 -7.47 -4.28
N GLY A 152 4.38 -8.40 -4.77
CA GLY A 152 4.53 -9.83 -4.49
C GLY A 152 5.67 -10.44 -5.30
N VAL A 153 6.91 -10.30 -4.83
CA VAL A 153 8.13 -10.75 -5.53
C VAL A 153 8.78 -12.00 -4.92
N LEU A 154 8.18 -12.60 -3.89
CA LEU A 154 8.80 -13.73 -3.17
C LEU A 154 8.18 -15.09 -3.53
N THR A 155 6.87 -15.13 -3.82
CA THR A 155 6.16 -16.37 -4.19
C THR A 155 5.98 -16.47 -5.70
N VAL A 156 6.61 -17.46 -6.33
CA VAL A 156 6.49 -17.73 -7.78
C VAL A 156 5.12 -18.31 -8.14
N PRO A 157 4.53 -17.96 -9.31
CA PRO A 157 5.06 -17.08 -10.37
C PRO A 157 4.90 -15.58 -10.08
N LEU A 158 5.93 -14.80 -10.46
CA LEU A 158 5.94 -13.34 -10.38
C LEU A 158 5.45 -12.72 -11.71
N PRO A 159 4.92 -11.48 -11.69
CA PRO A 159 4.81 -10.66 -12.89
C PRO A 159 6.18 -10.47 -13.56
N SER A 160 6.22 -10.38 -14.89
CA SER A 160 7.47 -10.17 -15.63
C SER A 160 8.03 -8.76 -15.42
N ALA A 161 9.33 -8.57 -15.65
CA ALA A 161 9.98 -7.25 -15.66
C ALA A 161 9.22 -6.23 -16.54
N ARG A 162 8.74 -6.68 -17.71
CA ARG A 162 7.87 -5.89 -18.60
C ARG A 162 6.54 -5.48 -17.95
N ARG A 163 5.89 -6.34 -17.15
CA ARG A 163 4.64 -5.99 -16.44
C ARG A 163 4.90 -4.94 -15.37
N PHE A 164 6.00 -5.04 -14.62
CA PHE A 164 6.43 -4.00 -13.66
C PHE A 164 6.68 -2.65 -14.35
N TYR A 165 7.40 -2.63 -15.47
CA TYR A 165 7.64 -1.38 -16.22
C TYR A 165 6.34 -0.78 -16.78
N LYS A 166 5.45 -1.60 -17.35
CA LYS A 166 4.13 -1.15 -17.82
C LYS A 166 3.25 -0.62 -16.68
N PHE A 167 3.34 -1.23 -15.49
CA PHE A 167 2.68 -0.70 -14.29
C PHE A 167 3.19 0.70 -14.01
N GLY A 168 4.52 0.90 -14.01
CA GLY A 168 5.15 2.22 -13.89
C GLY A 168 4.61 3.24 -14.89
N LYS A 169 4.50 2.88 -16.17
CA LYS A 169 3.94 3.78 -17.20
C LYS A 169 2.49 4.19 -16.90
N SER A 170 1.67 3.27 -16.43
CA SER A 170 0.28 3.57 -16.01
C SER A 170 0.24 4.39 -14.72
N LEU A 171 1.15 4.13 -13.78
CA LEU A 171 1.30 4.89 -12.56
C LEU A 171 1.70 6.35 -12.86
N ARG A 172 2.59 6.59 -13.83
CA ARG A 172 2.88 7.97 -14.31
C ARG A 172 1.61 8.68 -14.74
N GLN A 173 0.81 8.03 -15.58
CA GLN A 173 -0.46 8.58 -16.08
C GLN A 173 -1.42 8.86 -14.93
N ALA A 174 -1.52 7.95 -13.95
CA ALA A 174 -2.34 8.12 -12.77
C ALA A 174 -1.90 9.35 -11.95
N ILE A 175 -0.61 9.51 -11.70
CA ILE A 175 -0.07 10.65 -10.95
C ILE A 175 -0.36 11.96 -11.68
N LEU A 176 0.02 12.07 -12.96
CA LEU A 176 -0.09 13.32 -13.73
C LEU A 176 -1.56 13.73 -14.01
N SER A 177 -2.50 12.79 -13.91
CA SER A 177 -3.93 13.08 -14.03
C SER A 177 -4.61 13.43 -12.70
N TYR A 178 -3.91 13.38 -11.56
CA TYR A 178 -4.49 13.77 -10.29
C TYR A 178 -4.77 15.28 -10.26
N PRO A 179 -6.01 15.72 -9.96
CA PRO A 179 -6.41 17.11 -10.17
C PRO A 179 -5.74 18.13 -9.24
N GLU A 180 -5.34 17.73 -8.04
CA GLU A 180 -4.73 18.65 -7.06
C GLU A 180 -3.29 19.03 -7.46
N ASP A 181 -2.84 20.22 -7.07
CA ASP A 181 -1.48 20.70 -7.32
C ASP A 181 -0.55 20.25 -6.19
N ILE A 182 -0.07 19.01 -6.29
CA ILE A 182 0.86 18.40 -5.33
C ILE A 182 2.14 17.93 -6.03
N LYS A 183 3.24 17.85 -5.29
CA LYS A 183 4.50 17.27 -5.73
C LYS A 183 4.59 15.82 -5.29
N VAL A 184 4.90 14.94 -6.24
CA VAL A 184 4.99 13.50 -6.02
C VAL A 184 6.41 13.02 -6.32
N ALA A 185 7.03 12.37 -5.35
CA ALA A 185 8.26 11.60 -5.57
C ALA A 185 7.93 10.11 -5.67
N ILE A 186 8.81 9.34 -6.31
CA ILE A 186 8.61 7.89 -6.49
C ILE A 186 9.86 7.15 -5.99
N ALA A 187 9.70 6.22 -5.06
CA ALA A 187 10.78 5.36 -4.59
C ALA A 187 10.59 3.92 -5.09
N GLY A 188 11.66 3.32 -5.64
CA GLY A 188 11.74 1.89 -5.92
C GLY A 188 12.79 1.26 -5.03
N THR A 189 12.38 0.31 -4.19
CA THR A 189 13.27 -0.28 -3.19
C THR A 189 13.72 -1.70 -3.52
N GLY A 190 14.63 -2.23 -2.70
CA GLY A 190 15.20 -3.56 -2.84
C GLY A 190 16.48 -3.59 -3.66
N GLY A 191 17.02 -4.79 -3.86
CA GLY A 191 18.26 -5.02 -4.57
C GLY A 191 19.52 -4.57 -3.82
N LEU A 192 20.69 -4.57 -4.45
CA LEU A 192 20.94 -5.11 -5.80
C LEU A 192 21.28 -6.61 -5.72
N SER A 193 22.44 -7.05 -6.18
CA SER A 193 22.77 -8.47 -6.19
C SER A 193 22.86 -9.06 -4.77
N HIS A 194 21.97 -9.99 -4.41
CA HIS A 194 22.06 -10.72 -3.16
C HIS A 194 21.28 -12.04 -3.23
N GLN A 195 21.73 -13.01 -2.44
CA GLN A 195 20.97 -14.21 -2.15
C GLN A 195 21.08 -14.55 -0.67
N VAL A 196 19.96 -14.81 -0.01
CA VAL A 196 19.88 -15.01 1.45
C VAL A 196 19.34 -16.38 1.86
N HIS A 197 19.11 -17.28 0.90
CA HIS A 197 18.68 -18.66 1.18
C HIS A 197 19.53 -19.72 0.46
N GLY A 198 19.53 -20.93 1.02
CA GLY A 198 20.20 -22.12 0.47
C GLY A 198 21.73 -22.02 0.41
N GLU A 199 22.37 -22.98 -0.24
CA GLU A 199 23.82 -23.04 -0.42
C GLU A 199 24.38 -21.89 -1.29
N GLY A 200 23.52 -21.17 -2.03
CA GLY A 200 23.87 -19.97 -2.77
C GLY A 200 23.86 -18.68 -1.93
N CYS A 201 23.52 -18.77 -0.64
CA CYS A 201 23.54 -17.63 0.28
C CYS A 201 24.91 -16.94 0.30
N GLY A 202 24.93 -15.61 0.16
CA GLY A 202 26.15 -14.80 0.07
C GLY A 202 26.63 -14.51 -1.36
N PHE A 203 25.83 -14.86 -2.38
CA PHE A 203 26.09 -14.46 -3.76
C PHE A 203 25.98 -12.94 -3.94
N ASN A 204 26.93 -12.35 -4.68
CA ASN A 204 26.89 -10.99 -5.21
C ASN A 204 27.55 -10.94 -6.59
N ASP A 205 27.14 -10.00 -7.43
CA ASP A 205 27.76 -9.67 -8.73
C ASP A 205 27.82 -8.15 -8.93
N PRO A 206 28.88 -7.48 -8.40
CA PRO A 206 29.06 -6.05 -8.54
C PRO A 206 29.16 -5.56 -10.00
N LYS A 207 29.53 -6.44 -10.95
CA LYS A 207 29.60 -6.08 -12.37
C LYS A 207 28.20 -6.00 -12.96
N TRP A 208 27.35 -6.97 -12.63
CA TRP A 208 25.94 -6.92 -12.99
C TRP A 208 25.26 -5.72 -12.33
N ASP A 209 25.52 -5.42 -11.06
CA ASP A 209 24.93 -4.28 -10.37
C ASP A 209 25.23 -2.95 -11.06
N ALA A 210 26.50 -2.75 -11.46
CA ALA A 210 26.91 -1.57 -12.22
C ALA A 210 26.23 -1.50 -13.59
N GLU A 211 26.17 -2.62 -14.31
CA GLU A 211 25.47 -2.71 -15.61
C GLU A 211 23.97 -2.42 -15.46
N PHE A 212 23.32 -3.00 -14.45
CA PHE A 212 21.89 -2.81 -14.19
C PHE A 212 21.59 -1.34 -13.89
N MET A 213 22.35 -0.69 -13.01
CA MET A 213 22.19 0.72 -12.69
C MET A 213 22.41 1.64 -13.91
N GLU A 214 23.39 1.32 -14.77
CA GLU A 214 23.62 2.06 -16.00
C GLU A 214 22.47 1.89 -17.01
N ARG A 215 22.00 0.65 -17.19
CA ARG A 215 20.88 0.36 -18.10
C ARG A 215 19.58 0.94 -17.58
N LEU A 216 19.31 0.89 -16.28
CA LEU A 216 18.11 1.49 -15.69
C LEU A 216 18.03 3.00 -15.97
N GLU A 217 19.17 3.69 -15.91
CA GLU A 217 19.29 5.11 -16.25
C GLU A 217 19.08 5.35 -17.75
N LYS A 218 19.92 4.71 -18.58
CA LYS A 218 20.10 5.09 -19.99
C LYS A 218 19.23 4.33 -20.98
N ASP A 219 18.94 3.07 -20.71
CA ASP A 219 18.23 2.16 -21.60
C ASP A 219 17.43 1.11 -20.80
N PRO A 220 16.41 1.55 -20.03
CA PRO A 220 15.63 0.64 -19.18
C PRO A 220 14.82 -0.36 -20.00
N GLU A 221 14.52 -0.06 -21.27
CA GLU A 221 13.79 -0.96 -22.15
C GLU A 221 14.59 -2.23 -22.48
N SER A 222 15.92 -2.14 -22.52
CA SER A 222 16.78 -3.32 -22.68
C SER A 222 16.60 -4.37 -21.58
N LEU A 223 16.12 -3.98 -20.39
CA LEU A 223 15.96 -4.87 -19.23
C LEU A 223 14.63 -5.65 -19.25
N LEU A 224 13.68 -5.26 -20.09
CA LEU A 224 12.27 -5.72 -19.99
C LEU A 224 12.04 -7.18 -20.40
N ASP A 225 12.97 -7.74 -21.18
CA ASP A 225 12.91 -9.13 -21.65
C ASP A 225 13.83 -10.08 -20.87
N LEU A 226 14.50 -9.58 -19.83
CA LEU A 226 15.17 -10.46 -18.88
C LEU A 226 14.12 -11.21 -18.06
N SER A 227 14.13 -12.54 -18.16
CA SER A 227 13.29 -13.39 -17.32
C SER A 227 13.68 -13.25 -15.84
N ILE A 228 12.75 -13.54 -14.92
CA ILE A 228 13.06 -13.59 -13.49
C ILE A 228 14.24 -14.53 -13.20
N ALA A 229 14.31 -15.68 -13.89
CA ALA A 229 15.43 -16.61 -13.76
C ALA A 229 16.77 -16.04 -14.23
N GLU A 230 16.76 -15.17 -15.25
CA GLU A 230 17.97 -14.48 -15.72
C GLU A 230 18.40 -13.39 -14.74
N LEU A 231 17.46 -12.59 -14.23
CA LEU A 231 17.72 -11.63 -13.16
C LEU A 231 18.30 -12.33 -11.93
N ALA A 232 17.71 -13.45 -11.52
CA ALA A 232 18.19 -14.24 -10.39
C ALA A 232 19.57 -14.86 -10.63
N ARG A 233 19.87 -15.32 -11.86
CA ARG A 233 21.19 -15.86 -12.21
C ARG A 233 22.28 -14.79 -12.11
N ARG A 234 21.99 -13.56 -12.52
CA ARG A 234 22.94 -12.45 -12.54
C ARG A 234 23.03 -11.74 -11.19
N GLY A 235 21.93 -11.68 -10.44
CA GLY A 235 21.81 -10.90 -9.21
C GLY A 235 21.59 -11.72 -7.94
N GLY A 236 21.55 -13.05 -7.99
CA GLY A 236 21.07 -13.85 -6.86
C GLY A 236 19.55 -13.86 -6.76
N TRP A 237 18.97 -14.85 -6.09
CA TRP A 237 17.53 -15.09 -6.11
C TRP A 237 16.70 -13.90 -5.62
N GLU A 238 16.99 -13.39 -4.42
CA GLU A 238 16.31 -12.22 -3.89
C GLU A 238 16.71 -10.93 -4.62
N GLY A 239 17.93 -10.86 -5.18
CA GLY A 239 18.36 -9.75 -6.04
C GLY A 239 17.51 -9.59 -7.32
N ALA A 240 16.69 -10.57 -7.71
CA ALA A 240 15.71 -10.41 -8.78
C ALA A 240 14.57 -9.42 -8.45
N GLU A 241 14.44 -8.98 -7.20
CA GLU A 241 13.46 -7.98 -6.75
C GLU A 241 13.64 -6.59 -7.40
N VAL A 242 14.78 -6.36 -8.08
CA VAL A 242 15.07 -5.13 -8.87
C VAL A 242 14.06 -4.83 -9.98
N VAL A 243 13.12 -5.74 -10.28
CA VAL A 243 11.92 -5.42 -11.07
C VAL A 243 11.09 -4.27 -10.46
N MET A 244 11.17 -4.04 -9.15
CA MET A 244 10.56 -2.87 -8.51
C MET A 244 11.25 -1.56 -8.89
N TRP A 245 12.57 -1.58 -9.12
CA TRP A 245 13.29 -0.42 -9.67
C TRP A 245 12.84 -0.11 -11.09
N LEU A 246 12.53 -1.14 -11.89
CA LEU A 246 11.93 -0.96 -13.23
C LEU A 246 10.52 -0.35 -13.16
N MET A 247 9.72 -0.69 -12.16
CA MET A 247 8.41 -0.05 -11.96
C MET A 247 8.55 1.43 -11.63
N MET A 248 9.45 1.80 -10.71
CA MET A 248 9.76 3.21 -10.43
C MET A 248 10.26 3.92 -11.70
N ARG A 249 11.22 3.33 -12.41
CA ARG A 249 11.80 3.92 -13.62
C ARG A 249 10.77 4.12 -14.74
N GLY A 250 9.81 3.20 -14.87
CA GLY A 250 8.70 3.32 -15.80
C GLY A 250 7.73 4.45 -15.45
N ALA A 251 7.67 4.89 -14.19
CA ALA A 251 6.83 6.01 -13.77
C ALA A 251 7.46 7.39 -14.01
N LEU A 252 8.77 7.43 -14.27
CA LEU A 252 9.49 8.65 -14.64
C LEU A 252 9.40 8.93 -16.15
N ALA A 253 9.82 10.12 -16.54
CA ALA A 253 10.00 10.54 -17.92
C ALA A 253 10.95 9.59 -18.68
N ALA A 254 10.83 9.56 -20.01
CA ALA A 254 11.71 8.78 -20.87
C ALA A 254 13.18 9.18 -20.65
N GLU A 255 13.45 10.48 -20.55
CA GLU A 255 14.77 11.02 -20.24
C GLU A 255 14.83 11.50 -18.78
N VAL A 256 15.81 10.99 -18.04
CA VAL A 256 16.13 11.34 -16.66
C VAL A 256 17.60 11.68 -16.54
N GLU A 257 17.96 12.49 -15.54
CA GLU A 257 19.36 12.68 -15.14
C GLU A 257 19.61 12.03 -13.78
N VAL A 258 20.67 11.24 -13.71
CA VAL A 258 21.14 10.71 -12.42
C VAL A 258 22.04 11.74 -11.75
N THR A 259 21.50 12.47 -10.78
CA THR A 259 22.24 13.51 -10.03
C THR A 259 23.04 12.94 -8.86
N HIS A 260 22.77 11.70 -8.49
CA HIS A 260 23.47 10.98 -7.43
C HIS A 260 23.40 9.47 -7.66
N LYS A 261 24.52 8.77 -7.39
CA LYS A 261 24.63 7.31 -7.47
C LYS A 261 25.67 6.84 -6.46
N THR A 262 25.30 5.91 -5.57
CA THR A 262 26.24 5.25 -4.66
C THR A 262 26.09 3.75 -4.70
N TYR A 263 27.16 3.06 -4.31
CA TYR A 263 27.21 1.61 -4.21
C TYR A 263 28.19 1.23 -3.11
N PHE A 264 27.75 0.39 -2.17
CA PHE A 264 28.59 -0.11 -1.10
C PHE A 264 28.17 -1.53 -0.68
N LEU A 265 29.11 -2.48 -0.68
CA LEU A 265 28.87 -3.88 -0.33
C LEU A 265 29.60 -4.25 0.97
N PRO A 266 29.01 -3.99 2.15
CA PRO A 266 29.65 -4.30 3.43
C PRO A 266 29.45 -5.75 3.90
N SER A 267 28.41 -6.42 3.39
CA SER A 267 27.99 -7.74 3.88
C SER A 267 27.21 -8.49 2.78
N MET A 268 26.02 -9.01 3.07
CA MET A 268 25.23 -9.89 2.18
C MET A 268 24.63 -9.18 0.97
N CYS A 269 24.26 -7.92 1.11
CA CYS A 269 23.56 -7.15 0.08
C CYS A 269 24.30 -5.84 -0.19
N PRO A 270 24.54 -5.48 -1.47
CA PRO A 270 25.06 -4.19 -1.85
C PRO A 270 23.99 -3.14 -1.61
N ILE A 271 24.35 -2.14 -0.83
CA ILE A 271 23.54 -0.97 -0.54
C ILE A 271 23.84 0.05 -1.63
N ALA A 272 22.85 0.28 -2.50
CA ALA A 272 22.95 1.25 -3.59
C ALA A 272 21.84 2.30 -3.47
N THR A 273 22.14 3.52 -3.91
CA THR A 273 21.16 4.60 -4.05
C THR A 273 21.32 5.28 -5.40
N MET A 274 20.21 5.71 -6.00
CA MET A 274 20.20 6.56 -7.20
C MET A 274 19.14 7.64 -7.06
N ILE A 275 19.45 8.88 -7.44
CA ILE A 275 18.45 9.95 -7.62
C ILE A 275 18.31 10.19 -9.11
N LEU A 276 17.07 10.10 -9.61
CA LEU A 276 16.73 10.28 -11.03
C LEU A 276 15.79 11.48 -11.16
N GLU A 277 16.28 12.60 -11.67
CA GLU A 277 15.47 13.80 -11.93
C GLU A 277 14.90 13.79 -13.35
N GLU A 278 13.66 14.24 -13.51
CA GLU A 278 13.02 14.32 -14.83
C GLU A 278 13.73 15.36 -15.71
N ARG A 279 14.07 15.00 -16.96
CA ARG A 279 14.68 15.93 -17.93
C ARG A 279 13.80 16.21 -19.15
N SER A 280 12.69 15.52 -19.27
CA SER A 280 11.70 15.72 -20.31
C SER A 280 10.33 15.98 -19.70
N ALA A 281 9.60 16.95 -20.25
CA ALA A 281 8.19 17.17 -19.93
C ALA A 281 7.32 16.26 -20.79
N ASP A 282 7.56 14.95 -20.68
CA ASP A 282 6.80 13.94 -21.42
C ASP A 282 5.32 14.13 -21.15
N LYS A 283 4.57 14.42 -22.21
CA LYS A 283 3.13 14.51 -22.13
C LYS A 283 2.57 13.08 -21.98
N PRO A 284 1.57 12.88 -21.10
CA PRO A 284 0.87 11.61 -21.07
C PRO A 284 0.23 11.33 -22.44
N ALA A 285 0.11 10.04 -22.79
CA ALA A 285 -0.46 9.63 -24.07
C ALA A 285 -1.93 10.04 -24.24
N GLU A 286 -2.61 10.20 -23.11
CA GLU A 286 -3.99 10.67 -22.96
C GLU A 286 -3.94 11.91 -22.05
N THR A 287 -4.79 12.91 -22.31
CA THR A 287 -4.83 14.10 -21.45
C THR A 287 -5.28 13.74 -20.02
N PRO A 288 -4.93 14.54 -19.00
CA PRO A 288 -5.48 14.37 -17.64
C PRO A 288 -7.00 14.23 -17.62
N GLU A 289 -7.71 15.06 -18.39
CA GLU A 289 -9.16 15.09 -18.46
C GLU A 289 -9.74 13.81 -19.05
N GLU A 290 -9.19 13.33 -20.17
CA GLU A 290 -9.58 12.06 -20.79
C GLU A 290 -9.28 10.88 -19.86
N THR A 291 -8.13 10.88 -19.20
CA THR A 291 -7.74 9.85 -18.23
C THR A 291 -8.75 9.78 -17.07
N ILE A 292 -9.12 10.93 -16.50
CA ILE A 292 -10.11 11.01 -15.42
C ILE A 292 -11.46 10.51 -15.92
N ALA A 293 -11.91 10.96 -17.09
CA ALA A 293 -13.19 10.54 -17.67
C ALA A 293 -13.26 9.02 -17.86
N ARG A 294 -12.22 8.43 -18.46
CA ARG A 294 -12.13 6.98 -18.65
C ARG A 294 -12.05 6.22 -17.32
N ALA A 295 -11.28 6.70 -16.35
CA ALA A 295 -11.15 6.08 -15.04
C ALA A 295 -12.46 6.09 -14.22
N ASN A 296 -13.37 7.01 -14.52
CA ASN A 296 -14.67 7.13 -13.86
C ASN A 296 -15.82 6.50 -14.65
N TRP A 297 -15.61 6.17 -15.93
CA TRP A 297 -16.65 5.74 -16.88
C TRP A 297 -17.57 4.63 -16.33
N ASP A 298 -17.00 3.59 -15.72
CA ASP A 298 -17.77 2.44 -15.22
C ASP A 298 -18.67 2.78 -14.02
N TYR A 299 -18.49 3.94 -13.39
CA TYR A 299 -19.21 4.37 -12.19
C TYR A 299 -20.04 5.64 -12.39
N GLU A 300 -19.97 6.28 -13.56
CA GLU A 300 -20.73 7.49 -13.87
C GLU A 300 -22.24 7.20 -13.81
N GLY A 301 -22.99 8.02 -13.07
CA GLY A 301 -24.44 7.86 -12.84
C GLY A 301 -24.81 6.90 -11.71
N ALA A 302 -23.84 6.22 -11.07
CA ALA A 302 -24.13 5.37 -9.90
C ALA A 302 -24.71 6.16 -8.72
N GLU A 303 -24.39 7.45 -8.63
CA GLU A 303 -24.92 8.41 -7.66
C GLU A 303 -26.41 8.72 -7.84
N GLU A 304 -26.98 8.49 -9.03
CA GLU A 304 -28.41 8.70 -9.30
C GLU A 304 -29.28 7.57 -8.75
N MET A 305 -28.68 6.43 -8.36
CA MET A 305 -29.40 5.29 -7.83
C MET A 305 -29.85 5.55 -6.38
N GLU A 306 -31.12 5.96 -6.22
CA GLU A 306 -31.70 6.28 -4.91
C GLU A 306 -31.47 5.18 -3.86
N GLY A 307 -31.05 5.60 -2.66
CA GLY A 307 -30.83 4.69 -1.52
C GLY A 307 -29.65 3.74 -1.69
N THR A 308 -28.72 4.02 -2.59
CA THR A 308 -27.53 3.19 -2.85
C THR A 308 -26.25 3.90 -2.41
N TYR A 309 -25.34 3.13 -1.80
CA TYR A 309 -24.08 3.65 -1.25
C TYR A 309 -22.92 2.77 -1.72
N PRO A 310 -22.39 2.98 -2.93
CA PRO A 310 -21.29 2.18 -3.47
C PRO A 310 -20.09 2.17 -2.52
N PHE A 311 -19.56 0.99 -2.19
CA PHE A 311 -18.46 0.84 -1.23
C PHE A 311 -17.11 1.15 -1.88
N THR A 312 -16.88 2.43 -2.19
CA THR A 312 -15.63 2.95 -2.76
C THR A 312 -14.48 2.88 -1.75
N ILE A 313 -13.25 3.15 -2.22
CA ILE A 313 -12.07 3.25 -1.33
C ILE A 313 -12.28 4.32 -0.26
N GLU A 314 -12.77 5.52 -0.62
CA GLU A 314 -13.11 6.58 0.33
C GLU A 314 -14.04 6.08 1.45
N ARG A 315 -15.12 5.37 1.09
CA ARG A 315 -16.04 4.81 2.10
C ARG A 315 -15.40 3.70 2.92
N ALA A 316 -14.60 2.84 2.30
CA ALA A 316 -13.89 1.77 2.98
C ALA A 316 -12.89 2.32 4.00
N VAL A 317 -12.23 3.44 3.70
CA VAL A 317 -11.32 4.16 4.59
C VAL A 317 -12.09 4.82 5.73
N LYS A 318 -13.13 5.59 5.40
CA LYS A 318 -13.99 6.24 6.41
C LYS A 318 -14.57 5.24 7.41
N GLY A 319 -15.09 4.13 6.91
CA GLY A 319 -15.69 3.07 7.72
C GLY A 319 -14.71 2.05 8.27
N PHE A 320 -13.39 2.21 8.07
CA PHE A 320 -12.43 1.12 8.31
C PHE A 320 -12.48 0.59 9.74
N ARG A 321 -12.44 1.47 10.73
CA ARG A 321 -12.43 1.10 12.16
C ARG A 321 -13.68 0.29 12.54
N LEU A 322 -14.86 0.78 12.18
CA LEU A 322 -16.11 0.11 12.48
C LEU A 322 -16.28 -1.21 11.69
N ASN A 323 -15.92 -1.24 10.40
CA ASN A 323 -15.94 -2.48 9.62
C ASN A 323 -14.96 -3.52 10.19
N HIS A 324 -13.77 -3.09 10.62
CA HIS A 324 -12.75 -3.95 11.23
C HIS A 324 -13.25 -4.53 12.57
N PHE A 325 -13.87 -3.70 13.41
CA PHE A 325 -14.52 -4.17 14.64
C PHE A 325 -15.60 -5.22 14.35
N LEU A 326 -16.54 -4.93 13.45
CA LEU A 326 -17.62 -5.86 13.14
C LEU A 326 -17.10 -7.15 12.48
N HIS A 327 -16.04 -7.06 11.68
CA HIS A 327 -15.34 -8.24 11.16
C HIS A 327 -14.76 -9.10 12.29
N SER A 328 -14.15 -8.48 13.32
CA SER A 328 -13.55 -9.21 14.44
C SER A 328 -14.53 -10.09 15.23
N LEU A 329 -15.85 -9.87 15.09
CA LEU A 329 -16.88 -10.74 15.66
C LEU A 329 -16.89 -12.16 15.06
N THR A 330 -16.14 -12.42 13.99
CA THR A 330 -15.90 -13.81 13.54
C THR A 330 -15.05 -14.58 14.55
N ASP A 331 -14.18 -13.92 15.32
CA ASP A 331 -13.43 -14.53 16.42
C ASP A 331 -14.39 -14.84 17.60
N PRO A 332 -14.49 -16.11 18.04
CA PRO A 332 -15.32 -16.49 19.18
C PRO A 332 -15.04 -15.72 20.47
N LYS A 333 -13.78 -15.33 20.73
CA LYS A 333 -13.42 -14.60 21.95
C LYS A 333 -13.98 -13.19 21.94
N ILE A 334 -13.83 -12.49 20.82
CA ILE A 334 -14.34 -11.12 20.66
C ILE A 334 -15.87 -11.12 20.61
N ARG A 335 -16.46 -12.07 19.90
CA ARG A 335 -17.92 -12.26 19.87
C ARG A 335 -18.50 -12.53 21.26
N LYS A 336 -17.82 -13.34 22.06
CA LYS A 336 -18.22 -13.60 23.46
C LYS A 336 -18.14 -12.32 24.29
N LEU A 337 -17.02 -11.59 24.21
CA LEU A 337 -16.87 -10.31 24.91
C LEU A 337 -17.99 -9.34 24.53
N PHE A 338 -18.27 -9.16 23.24
CA PHE A 338 -19.33 -8.29 22.76
C PHE A 338 -20.72 -8.66 23.32
N ARG A 339 -21.02 -9.96 23.49
CA ARG A 339 -22.30 -10.41 24.07
C ARG A 339 -22.40 -10.21 25.58
N GLU A 340 -21.27 -10.32 26.28
CA GLU A 340 -21.22 -10.21 27.74
C GLU A 340 -21.06 -8.74 28.19
N ASP A 341 -20.32 -7.93 27.44
CA ASP A 341 -20.00 -6.54 27.72
C ASP A 341 -19.68 -5.77 26.42
N GLU A 342 -20.70 -5.14 25.83
CA GLU A 342 -20.54 -4.34 24.61
C GLU A 342 -19.58 -3.17 24.79
N GLU A 343 -19.59 -2.49 25.94
CA GLU A 343 -18.77 -1.30 26.18
C GLU A 343 -17.28 -1.68 26.27
N ALA A 344 -16.96 -2.80 26.93
CA ALA A 344 -15.59 -3.31 26.94
C ALA A 344 -15.10 -3.69 25.52
N ALA A 345 -15.97 -4.29 24.70
CA ALA A 345 -15.64 -4.59 23.31
C ALA A 345 -15.40 -3.32 22.47
N TYR A 346 -16.23 -2.29 22.66
CA TYR A 346 -16.08 -0.99 22.00
C TYR A 346 -14.79 -0.28 22.39
N GLU A 347 -14.45 -0.29 23.68
CA GLU A 347 -13.22 0.30 24.21
C GLU A 347 -11.99 -0.44 23.66
N GLN A 348 -11.99 -1.78 23.70
CA GLN A 348 -10.90 -2.58 23.14
C GLN A 348 -10.69 -2.32 21.64
N ALA A 349 -11.76 -2.07 20.89
CA ALA A 349 -11.70 -1.77 19.46
C ALA A 349 -11.38 -0.30 19.15
N GLY A 350 -11.33 0.57 20.17
CA GLY A 350 -11.08 2.01 20.00
C GLY A 350 -12.16 2.72 19.19
N LEU A 351 -13.43 2.28 19.28
CA LEU A 351 -14.53 2.93 18.60
C LEU A 351 -14.79 4.33 19.15
N THR A 352 -15.09 5.27 18.25
CA THR A 352 -15.61 6.60 18.58
C THR A 352 -17.03 6.51 19.14
N GLU A 353 -17.49 7.53 19.88
CA GLU A 353 -18.85 7.53 20.44
C GLU A 353 -19.96 7.46 19.38
N GLU A 354 -19.74 8.02 18.19
CA GLU A 354 -20.69 7.88 17.08
C GLU A 354 -20.78 6.42 16.60
N GLU A 355 -19.63 5.77 16.37
CA GLU A 355 -19.57 4.36 15.96
C GLU A 355 -20.20 3.45 17.03
N ARG A 356 -19.93 3.72 18.33
CA ARG A 356 -20.55 3.02 19.45
C ARG A 356 -22.06 3.16 19.43
N ARG A 357 -22.57 4.39 19.27
CA ARG A 357 -24.01 4.67 19.22
C ARG A 357 -24.68 3.89 18.08
N LEU A 358 -24.10 3.91 16.88
CA LEU A 358 -24.62 3.20 15.71
C LEU A 358 -24.80 1.71 15.97
N VAL A 359 -23.80 1.05 16.60
CA VAL A 359 -23.88 -0.37 16.95
C VAL A 359 -24.85 -0.61 18.09
N ARG A 360 -24.77 0.18 19.17
CA ARG A 360 -25.60 0.04 20.38
C ARG A 360 -27.09 0.12 20.05
N GLU A 361 -27.48 1.10 19.24
CA GLU A 361 -28.86 1.35 18.84
C GLU A 361 -29.35 0.43 17.71
N ARG A 362 -28.46 -0.40 17.12
CA ARG A 362 -28.73 -1.21 15.92
C ARG A 362 -29.29 -0.32 14.80
N ASP A 363 -28.68 0.84 14.60
CA ASP A 363 -29.04 1.78 13.54
C ASP A 363 -28.54 1.25 12.19
N TRP A 364 -29.25 0.28 11.63
CA TRP A 364 -28.84 -0.47 10.43
C TRP A 364 -28.63 0.44 9.22
N ILE A 365 -29.55 1.38 8.99
CA ILE A 365 -29.42 2.34 7.88
C ILE A 365 -28.35 3.39 8.18
N GLY A 366 -28.24 3.86 9.42
CA GLY A 366 -27.19 4.78 9.84
C GLY A 366 -25.80 4.19 9.64
N MET A 367 -25.61 2.89 9.92
CA MET A 367 -24.34 2.20 9.65
C MET A 367 -24.02 2.12 8.14
N ILE A 368 -24.99 1.81 7.28
CA ILE A 368 -24.80 1.87 5.82
C ILE A 368 -24.41 3.28 5.37
N GLN A 369 -25.13 4.31 5.84
CA GLN A 369 -24.87 5.72 5.53
C GLN A 369 -23.51 6.18 6.04
N TYR A 370 -23.09 5.70 7.20
CA TYR A 370 -21.78 5.98 7.81
C TYR A 370 -20.64 5.45 6.93
N GLY A 371 -20.75 4.23 6.43
CA GLY A 371 -19.72 3.56 5.64
C GLY A 371 -19.48 2.10 6.01
N VAL A 372 -20.40 1.45 6.74
CA VAL A 372 -20.31 0.01 7.01
C VAL A 372 -20.79 -0.75 5.79
N ILE A 373 -20.03 -1.74 5.33
CA ILE A 373 -20.49 -2.64 4.26
C ILE A 373 -21.52 -3.61 4.83
N PHE A 374 -22.60 -3.88 4.06
CA PHE A 374 -23.72 -4.71 4.51
C PHE A 374 -23.30 -6.05 5.13
N PHE A 375 -22.28 -6.71 4.58
CA PHE A 375 -21.81 -8.02 5.08
C PHE A 375 -21.24 -7.99 6.49
N MET A 376 -20.94 -6.81 7.04
CA MET A 376 -20.60 -6.64 8.46
C MET A 376 -21.85 -6.51 9.33
N LEU A 377 -22.91 -5.90 8.80
CA LEU A 377 -24.23 -5.86 9.46
C LEU A 377 -24.85 -7.26 9.53
N GLU A 378 -24.70 -8.05 8.47
CA GLU A 378 -25.14 -9.45 8.44
C GLU A 378 -24.47 -10.29 9.54
N LYS A 379 -23.18 -10.06 9.80
CA LYS A 379 -22.46 -10.68 10.92
C LYS A 379 -22.98 -10.20 12.27
N LEU A 380 -23.15 -8.88 12.43
CA LEU A 380 -23.71 -8.30 13.66
C LEU A 380 -25.12 -8.85 13.95
N GLY A 381 -25.96 -8.99 12.93
CA GLY A 381 -27.28 -9.61 13.03
C GLY A 381 -27.18 -11.03 13.57
N ALA A 382 -26.34 -11.87 12.95
CA ALA A 382 -26.11 -13.24 13.42
C ALA A 382 -25.60 -13.29 14.87
N VAL A 383 -24.71 -12.39 15.27
CA VAL A 383 -24.16 -12.32 16.63
C VAL A 383 -25.22 -11.96 17.66
N THR A 384 -26.17 -11.10 17.28
CA THR A 384 -27.22 -10.54 18.15
C THR A 384 -28.57 -11.27 18.04
N GLY A 385 -28.66 -12.32 17.22
CA GLY A 385 -29.89 -13.09 17.02
C GLY A 385 -30.93 -12.40 16.13
N ILE A 386 -30.52 -11.38 15.36
CA ILE A 386 -31.38 -10.63 14.45
C ILE A 386 -31.21 -11.18 13.03
N GLY A 387 -32.31 -11.56 12.39
CA GLY A 387 -32.31 -12.12 11.04
C GLY A 387 -32.10 -11.05 9.97
N ASN A 388 -31.67 -11.46 8.77
CA ASN A 388 -31.44 -10.52 7.67
C ASN A 388 -32.71 -9.75 7.28
N ILE A 389 -33.89 -10.37 7.41
CA ILE A 389 -35.16 -9.72 7.09
C ILE A 389 -35.43 -8.52 7.99
N ASP A 390 -35.12 -8.63 9.28
CA ASP A 390 -35.25 -7.54 10.23
C ASP A 390 -34.36 -6.34 9.83
N ILE A 391 -33.13 -6.62 9.39
CA ILE A 391 -32.18 -5.61 8.90
C ILE A 391 -32.71 -4.95 7.63
N TYR A 392 -33.19 -5.73 6.64
CA TYR A 392 -33.74 -5.18 5.41
C TYR A 392 -34.98 -4.31 5.64
N ALA A 393 -35.89 -4.76 6.52
CA ALA A 393 -37.09 -4.02 6.86
C ALA A 393 -36.74 -2.69 7.54
N ALA A 394 -35.80 -2.71 8.50
CA ALA A 394 -35.30 -1.51 9.16
C ALA A 394 -34.68 -0.52 8.17
N MET A 395 -33.85 -0.99 7.23
CA MET A 395 -33.26 -0.12 6.19
C MET A 395 -34.29 0.49 5.25
N LYS A 396 -35.43 -0.17 5.04
CA LYS A 396 -36.56 0.38 4.27
C LYS A 396 -37.52 1.23 5.10
N GLY A 397 -37.33 1.34 6.41
CA GLY A 397 -38.24 2.06 7.30
C GLY A 397 -39.62 1.38 7.40
N MET A 398 -39.67 0.06 7.27
CA MET A 398 -40.90 -0.75 7.32
C MET A 398 -40.89 -1.69 8.52
N SER A 399 -42.07 -2.08 9.00
CA SER A 399 -42.16 -3.25 9.86
C SER A 399 -41.82 -4.53 9.08
N VAL A 400 -41.35 -5.58 9.77
CA VAL A 400 -41.06 -6.88 9.13
C VAL A 400 -42.27 -7.44 8.37
N PRO A 401 -43.51 -7.45 8.90
CA PRO A 401 -44.67 -7.92 8.14
C PRO A 401 -44.96 -7.11 6.87
N GLU A 402 -44.75 -5.79 6.88
CA GLU A 402 -44.92 -4.93 5.70
C GLU A 402 -43.85 -5.23 4.66
N PHE A 403 -42.59 -5.33 5.08
CA PHE A 403 -41.49 -5.68 4.19
C PHE A 403 -41.70 -7.06 3.55
N GLN A 404 -42.13 -8.06 4.32
CA GLN A 404 -42.43 -9.42 3.85
C GLN A 404 -43.55 -9.46 2.81
N LYS A 405 -44.54 -8.55 2.86
CA LYS A 405 -45.57 -8.44 1.80
C LYS A 405 -44.99 -8.04 0.44
N THR A 406 -43.79 -7.45 0.41
CA THR A 406 -43.10 -7.12 -0.84
C THR A 406 -42.35 -8.32 -1.44
N ARG A 407 -42.26 -9.45 -0.74
CA ARG A 407 -41.56 -10.67 -1.17
C ARG A 407 -42.55 -11.73 -1.63
N ASN A 408 -42.13 -12.61 -2.52
CA ASN A 408 -42.98 -13.69 -3.05
C ASN A 408 -43.32 -14.77 -1.99
N ALA A 409 -42.45 -14.94 -0.99
CA ALA A 409 -42.62 -15.90 0.10
C ALA A 409 -42.11 -15.30 1.42
N GLN A 410 -42.75 -15.66 2.53
CA GLN A 410 -42.42 -15.16 3.86
C GLN A 410 -41.46 -16.13 4.56
N ILE A 411 -40.18 -15.81 4.53
CA ILE A 411 -39.10 -16.61 5.14
C ILE A 411 -38.22 -15.72 6.01
N ASN A 412 -37.56 -16.29 7.01
CA ASN A 412 -36.49 -15.61 7.75
C ASN A 412 -35.21 -16.45 7.71
N TYR A 413 -34.05 -15.79 7.68
CA TYR A 413 -32.74 -16.43 7.61
C TYR A 413 -31.63 -15.48 8.10
N GLY A 414 -30.44 -16.04 8.33
CA GLY A 414 -29.20 -15.32 8.62
C GLY A 414 -28.00 -16.23 8.39
N VAL A 415 -26.80 -15.75 8.73
CA VAL A 415 -25.53 -16.49 8.53
C VAL A 415 -25.05 -17.26 9.77
N ALA A 416 -25.91 -17.43 10.77
CA ALA A 416 -25.57 -18.12 12.01
C ALA A 416 -25.23 -19.60 11.76
N GLY A 417 -24.08 -20.04 12.30
CA GLY A 417 -23.66 -21.43 12.32
C GLY A 417 -24.03 -22.14 13.63
N LYS A 418 -23.43 -23.31 13.85
CA LYS A 418 -23.48 -23.99 15.16
C LYS A 418 -22.59 -23.25 16.15
N GLU A 419 -23.09 -22.99 17.35
CA GLU A 419 -22.27 -22.48 18.45
C GLU A 419 -21.71 -23.64 19.28
N ASP A 420 -20.46 -23.49 19.73
CA ASP A 420 -19.74 -24.44 20.60
C ASP A 420 -20.07 -24.23 22.08
#